data_AF-A0A0K6FW09-F1
#
_entry.id   AF-A0A0K6FW09-F1
#
_cell.length_a   1.000
_cell.length_b   1.000
_cell.length_c   1.000
_cell.angle_alpha   90.00
_cell.angle_beta   90.00
_cell.angle_gamma   90.00
#
_symmetry.space_group_name_H-M   'P 1'
#
loop_
_entity.id
_entity.type
_entity.pdbx_description
1 polymer ?
#
loop_
_entity_poly.entity_id
_entity_poly.type
_entity_poly.pdbx_seq_one_letter_code
_entity_poly.pdbx_strand_id
1 'polypeptide(L)'
;MSSDSPKFLSPEQVAKFYKDGYLILPGFIPKDETDALITRAKQLIADFPLEGHPMTRFTTGEEDDPTHSKKHVGDEYFLTSGDKIRFFLEDDAFDAQGNLAKPKEKSVNKIGHGLHEIDSVFHKFTMENEKLRQLARDLAFHQDPEVLQSMVICKQPEIGGKVPEHNDSTFLYTDPPSALGFWFALERCTEFNGALSFLPGSHRTTPINKRFVRLPEGGTGFIDIPQPVTPLDLQSQPPEQSVDVDATEGNYILETYRHLGSHSRLGFA
;
A
#
# COMPACT_ATOMS: atom_id res chain seq x y z
N MET A 1 -13.47 32.60 -15.93
CA MET A 1 -13.24 32.76 -14.49
C MET A 1 -11.84 32.21 -14.22
N SER A 2 -10.91 33.02 -13.74
CA SER A 2 -9.53 32.58 -13.48
C SER A 2 -9.54 31.59 -12.33
N SER A 3 -9.12 30.34 -12.58
CA SER A 3 -9.03 29.29 -11.56
C SER A 3 -7.70 29.42 -10.80
N ASP A 4 -7.53 30.50 -10.05
CA ASP A 4 -6.39 30.68 -9.13
C ASP A 4 -6.66 29.95 -7.80
N SER A 5 -7.04 28.67 -7.87
CA SER A 5 -6.91 27.82 -6.70
C SER A 5 -5.42 27.62 -6.46
N PRO A 6 -4.90 27.88 -5.25
CA PRO A 6 -3.49 27.70 -4.96
C PRO A 6 -3.09 26.24 -5.22
N LYS A 7 -2.16 26.04 -6.16
CA LYS A 7 -1.59 24.72 -6.46
C LYS A 7 -0.52 24.38 -5.44
N PHE A 8 -0.58 23.17 -4.92
CA PHE A 8 0.44 22.54 -4.08
C PHE A 8 1.58 21.96 -4.93
N LEU A 9 1.27 21.29 -6.04
CA LEU A 9 2.27 20.73 -6.97
C LEU A 9 2.66 21.71 -8.07
N SER A 10 3.95 21.75 -8.40
CA SER A 10 4.44 22.43 -9.60
C SER A 10 4.09 21.64 -10.86
N PRO A 11 4.01 22.30 -12.04
CA PRO A 11 3.81 21.62 -13.31
C PRO A 11 4.86 20.51 -13.57
N GLU A 12 6.11 20.73 -13.16
CA GLU A 12 7.20 19.76 -13.31
C GLU A 12 7.00 18.53 -12.41
N GLN A 13 6.48 18.72 -11.19
CA GLN A 13 6.16 17.60 -10.30
C GLN A 13 5.00 16.76 -10.86
N VAL A 14 3.96 17.39 -11.40
CA VAL A 14 2.86 16.70 -12.08
C VAL A 14 3.37 15.94 -13.30
N ALA A 15 4.19 16.58 -14.14
CA ALA A 15 4.79 15.92 -15.31
C ALA A 15 5.66 14.72 -14.90
N LYS A 16 6.45 14.85 -13.83
CA LYS A 16 7.27 13.76 -13.28
C LYS A 16 6.40 12.59 -12.80
N PHE A 17 5.32 12.86 -12.09
CA PHE A 17 4.37 11.83 -11.66
C PHE A 17 3.85 11.01 -12.86
N TYR A 18 3.37 11.68 -13.91
CA TYR A 18 2.85 11.00 -15.09
C TYR A 18 3.94 10.31 -15.92
N LYS A 19 5.17 10.82 -15.92
CA LYS A 19 6.31 10.20 -16.59
C LYS A 19 6.78 8.93 -15.88
N ASP A 20 6.97 8.99 -14.57
CA ASP A 20 7.65 7.94 -13.80
C ASP A 20 6.66 6.96 -13.14
N GLY A 21 5.38 7.33 -13.02
CA GLY A 21 4.35 6.52 -12.35
C GLY A 21 4.31 6.71 -10.84
N TYR A 22 5.19 7.54 -10.28
CA TYR A 22 5.24 7.89 -8.86
C TYR A 22 5.86 9.28 -8.66
N LEU A 23 5.64 9.85 -7.47
CA LEU A 23 6.23 11.13 -7.07
C LEU A 23 6.59 11.11 -5.59
N ILE A 24 7.80 11.56 -5.26
CA ILE A 24 8.27 11.68 -3.87
C ILE A 24 8.14 13.14 -3.44
N LEU A 25 7.46 13.39 -2.32
CA LEU A 25 7.23 14.72 -1.75
C LEU A 25 7.87 14.82 -0.36
N PRO A 26 9.14 15.25 -0.26
CA PRO A 26 9.81 15.40 1.03
C PRO A 26 9.11 16.43 1.92
N GLY A 27 8.92 16.09 3.21
CA GLY A 27 8.36 17.03 4.18
C GLY A 27 6.87 17.36 3.96
N PHE A 28 6.13 16.49 3.25
CA PHE A 28 4.70 16.70 3.00
C PHE A 28 3.89 16.76 4.30
N ILE A 29 4.14 15.84 5.23
CA ILE A 29 3.47 15.78 6.53
C ILE A 29 4.32 16.47 7.59
N PRO A 30 3.76 17.45 8.34
CA PRO A 30 4.37 18.02 9.52
C PRO A 30 4.66 16.98 10.62
N LYS A 31 5.69 17.23 11.44
CA LYS A 31 6.12 16.27 12.46
C LYS A 31 5.01 15.97 13.48
N ASP A 32 4.24 16.96 13.89
CA ASP A 32 3.14 16.83 14.84
C ASP A 32 1.98 15.97 14.31
N GLU A 33 1.62 16.12 13.02
CA GLU A 33 0.64 15.24 12.37
C GLU A 33 1.16 13.79 12.32
N THR A 34 2.42 13.60 11.94
CA THR A 34 3.08 12.29 11.94
C THR A 34 3.13 11.66 13.33
N ASP A 35 3.51 12.42 14.36
CA ASP A 35 3.56 11.96 15.75
C ASP A 35 2.17 11.55 16.26
N ALA A 36 1.12 12.28 15.87
CA ALA A 36 -0.26 11.95 16.22
C ALA A 36 -0.71 10.62 15.59
N LEU A 37 -0.39 10.39 14.31
CA LEU A 37 -0.68 9.13 13.61
C LEU A 37 0.07 7.95 14.24
N ILE A 38 1.35 8.12 14.56
CA ILE A 38 2.16 7.09 15.25
C ILE A 38 1.60 6.78 16.62
N THR A 39 1.30 7.82 17.40
CA THR A 39 0.76 7.66 18.76
C THR A 39 -0.56 6.90 18.70
N ARG A 40 -1.44 7.26 17.75
CA ARG A 40 -2.71 6.58 17.60
C ARG A 40 -2.56 5.14 17.12
N ALA A 41 -1.69 4.86 16.15
CA ALA A 41 -1.40 3.50 15.72
C ALA A 41 -0.90 2.62 16.88
N LYS A 42 0.03 3.13 17.69
CA LYS A 42 0.55 2.42 18.88
C LYS A 42 -0.55 2.16 19.90
N GLN A 43 -1.44 3.12 20.12
CA GLN A 43 -2.59 2.94 21.01
C GLN A 43 -3.54 1.85 20.50
N LEU A 44 -3.88 1.86 19.21
CA LEU A 44 -4.71 0.82 18.59
C LEU A 44 -4.08 -0.57 18.74
N ILE A 45 -2.76 -0.69 18.55
CA ILE A 45 -2.01 -1.93 18.74
C ILE A 45 -1.98 -2.37 20.22
N ALA A 46 -1.86 -1.44 21.16
CA ALA A 46 -1.88 -1.76 22.58
C ALA A 46 -3.27 -2.22 23.04
N ASP A 47 -4.33 -1.63 22.48
CA ASP A 47 -5.71 -1.85 22.94
C ASP A 47 -6.39 -3.06 22.30
N PHE A 48 -5.95 -3.54 21.14
CA PHE A 48 -6.67 -4.63 20.47
C PHE A 48 -6.60 -5.94 21.28
N PRO A 49 -7.74 -6.62 21.47
CA PRO A 49 -7.77 -7.88 22.20
C PRO A 49 -7.22 -9.01 21.33
N LEU A 50 -6.41 -9.88 21.93
CA LEU A 50 -6.10 -11.19 21.32
C LEU A 50 -7.25 -12.19 21.55
N GLU A 51 -8.06 -11.98 22.59
CA GLU A 51 -9.25 -12.79 22.85
C GLU A 51 -10.24 -12.63 21.70
N GLY A 52 -10.66 -13.74 21.10
CA GLY A 52 -11.53 -13.76 19.92
C GLY A 52 -10.85 -13.37 18.61
N HIS A 53 -9.56 -13.01 18.61
CA HIS A 53 -8.81 -12.74 17.39
C HIS A 53 -8.46 -14.07 16.69
N PRO A 54 -8.75 -14.24 15.39
CA PRO A 54 -8.49 -15.49 14.65
C PRO A 54 -7.00 -15.76 14.36
N MET A 55 -6.10 -14.91 14.87
CA MET A 55 -4.66 -14.94 14.59
C MET A 55 -4.33 -14.90 13.09
N THR A 56 -5.17 -14.21 12.30
CA THR A 56 -5.00 -14.03 10.86
C THR A 56 -3.64 -13.45 10.55
N ARG A 57 -2.93 -14.13 9.64
CA ARG A 57 -1.58 -13.78 9.20
C ARG A 57 -1.64 -13.03 7.89
N PHE A 58 -0.69 -12.12 7.67
CA PHE A 58 -0.56 -11.47 6.37
C PHE A 58 0.25 -12.36 5.41
N THR A 59 -0.34 -12.75 4.29
CA THR A 59 0.34 -13.40 3.17
C THR A 59 -0.04 -12.70 1.87
N THR A 60 0.90 -12.61 0.92
CA THR A 60 0.71 -11.90 -0.36
C THR A 60 0.03 -12.76 -1.43
N GLY A 61 -0.37 -13.98 -1.07
CA GLY A 61 -1.11 -14.91 -1.92
C GLY A 61 -0.36 -15.47 -3.14
N GLU A 62 0.88 -15.05 -3.38
CA GLU A 62 1.74 -15.56 -4.46
C GLU A 62 2.64 -16.72 -4.02
N GLU A 63 2.83 -16.91 -2.71
CA GLU A 63 3.57 -18.05 -2.16
C GLU A 63 2.62 -19.24 -1.96
N ASP A 64 2.46 -20.03 -3.01
CA ASP A 64 2.17 -21.46 -2.88
C ASP A 64 3.44 -22.14 -2.32
N ASP A 65 3.73 -21.95 -1.03
CA ASP A 65 4.71 -22.79 -0.33
C ASP A 65 4.09 -24.20 -0.17
N PRO A 66 4.63 -25.25 -0.84
CA PRO A 66 4.09 -26.60 -0.77
C PRO A 66 4.23 -27.24 0.63
N THR A 67 4.96 -26.60 1.57
CA THR A 67 5.11 -27.05 2.96
C THR A 67 4.09 -26.41 3.92
N HIS A 68 3.40 -25.35 3.51
CA HIS A 68 2.34 -24.69 4.29
C HIS A 68 0.95 -24.98 3.71
N SER A 69 0.39 -26.11 4.13
CA SER A 69 -0.95 -26.62 3.77
C SER A 69 -2.14 -25.81 4.33
N LYS A 70 -2.10 -24.48 4.31
CA LYS A 70 -3.24 -23.63 4.69
C LYS A 70 -3.62 -22.69 3.54
N LYS A 71 -4.61 -23.13 2.77
CA LYS A 71 -5.40 -22.37 1.78
C LYS A 71 -6.13 -21.15 2.38
N HIS A 72 -5.43 -20.23 3.02
CA HIS A 72 -6.06 -19.07 3.67
C HIS A 72 -5.43 -17.76 3.23
N VAL A 73 -5.37 -17.53 1.92
CA VAL A 73 -5.43 -16.16 1.45
C VAL A 73 -6.89 -15.72 1.59
N GLY A 74 -7.14 -14.83 2.56
CA GLY A 74 -8.44 -14.22 2.78
C GLY A 74 -9.45 -15.07 3.56
N ASP A 75 -9.18 -15.30 4.85
CA ASP A 75 -10.23 -15.77 5.76
C ASP A 75 -11.36 -14.72 5.90
N GLU A 76 -12.46 -15.10 6.56
CA GLU A 76 -13.60 -14.21 6.77
C GLU A 76 -13.21 -12.90 7.49
N TYR A 77 -12.17 -12.96 8.33
CA TYR A 77 -11.65 -11.81 9.07
C TYR A 77 -10.87 -10.84 8.16
N PHE A 78 -10.22 -11.32 7.11
CA PHE A 78 -9.72 -10.44 6.06
C PHE A 78 -10.86 -9.93 5.17
N LEU A 79 -11.72 -10.81 4.67
CA LEU A 79 -12.75 -10.47 3.67
C LEU A 79 -13.78 -9.45 4.17
N THR A 80 -14.08 -9.43 5.47
CA THR A 80 -15.03 -8.46 6.06
C THR A 80 -14.35 -7.28 6.78
N SER A 81 -13.08 -7.00 6.45
CA SER A 81 -12.29 -5.95 7.11
C SER A 81 -12.37 -4.56 6.45
N GLY A 82 -12.98 -4.45 5.27
CA GLY A 82 -13.03 -3.22 4.47
C GLY A 82 -13.57 -2.01 5.25
N ASP A 83 -14.60 -2.24 6.06
CA ASP A 83 -15.30 -1.26 6.89
C ASP A 83 -14.96 -1.43 8.39
N LYS A 84 -13.75 -1.92 8.71
CA LYS A 84 -13.32 -2.19 10.10
C LYS A 84 -11.89 -1.77 10.35
N ILE A 85 -11.53 -1.66 11.63
CA ILE A 85 -10.15 -1.60 12.09
C ILE A 85 -9.79 -2.99 12.64
N ARG A 86 -9.05 -3.75 11.85
CA ARG A 86 -8.57 -5.11 12.13
C ARG A 86 -7.06 -5.18 12.05
N PHE A 87 -6.51 -6.21 12.69
CA PHE A 87 -5.08 -6.39 12.89
C PHE A 87 -4.63 -7.68 12.20
N PHE A 88 -3.56 -7.59 11.42
CA PHE A 88 -3.01 -8.72 10.69
C PHE A 88 -1.58 -8.93 11.16
N LEU A 89 -1.25 -10.17 11.51
CA LEU A 89 0.00 -10.51 12.18
C LEU A 89 1.06 -11.02 11.19
N GLU A 90 2.33 -10.81 11.49
CA GLU A 90 3.45 -11.38 10.75
C GLU A 90 3.44 -12.91 10.87
N ASP A 91 3.75 -13.61 9.79
CA ASP A 91 3.82 -15.08 9.81
C ASP A 91 4.95 -15.59 10.73
N ASP A 92 6.10 -14.91 10.70
CA ASP A 92 7.26 -15.15 11.57
C ASP A 92 7.06 -14.75 13.04
N ALA A 93 5.88 -14.24 13.43
CA ALA A 93 5.55 -13.98 14.82
C ALA A 93 5.12 -15.23 15.60
N PHE A 94 4.91 -16.35 14.91
CA PHE A 94 4.38 -17.59 15.48
C PHE A 94 5.45 -18.68 15.62
N ASP A 95 5.33 -19.50 16.66
CA ASP A 95 6.14 -20.71 16.82
C ASP A 95 5.63 -21.87 15.93
N ALA A 96 6.35 -22.99 15.94
CA ALA A 96 5.98 -24.19 15.19
C ALA A 96 4.66 -24.83 15.68
N GLN A 97 4.16 -24.45 16.85
CA GLN A 97 2.88 -24.89 17.40
C GLN A 97 1.73 -23.92 17.04
N GLY A 98 2.04 -22.80 16.38
CA GLY A 98 1.07 -21.79 15.98
C GLY A 98 0.71 -20.79 17.08
N ASN A 99 1.46 -20.74 18.18
CA ASN A 99 1.28 -19.73 19.22
C ASN A 99 2.12 -18.49 18.92
N LEU A 100 1.69 -17.33 19.40
CA LEU A 100 2.50 -16.11 19.30
C LEU A 100 3.77 -16.26 20.13
N ALA A 101 4.93 -16.23 19.44
CA ALA A 101 6.26 -16.30 20.05
C ALA A 101 6.80 -14.91 20.43
N LYS A 102 6.15 -13.84 19.96
CA LYS A 102 6.50 -12.44 20.26
C LYS A 102 5.32 -11.69 20.87
N PRO A 103 5.56 -10.63 21.67
CA PRO A 103 4.49 -9.76 22.16
C PRO A 103 3.67 -9.19 21.00
N LYS A 104 2.35 -9.05 21.16
CA LYS A 104 1.43 -8.63 20.08
C LYS A 104 1.86 -7.32 19.43
N GLU A 105 2.42 -6.39 20.20
CA GLU A 105 2.89 -5.09 19.74
C GLU A 105 4.04 -5.19 18.74
N LYS A 106 4.76 -6.31 18.79
CA LYS A 106 5.87 -6.65 17.89
C LYS A 106 5.46 -7.67 16.81
N SER A 107 4.21 -8.10 16.80
CA SER A 107 3.71 -9.14 15.89
C SER A 107 2.76 -8.60 14.82
N VAL A 108 2.22 -7.39 14.98
CA VAL A 108 1.36 -6.76 13.97
C VAL A 108 2.18 -6.41 12.73
N ASN A 109 1.76 -6.92 11.56
CA ASN A 109 2.24 -6.54 10.23
C ASN A 109 1.47 -5.32 9.72
N LYS A 110 0.14 -5.31 9.86
CA LYS A 110 -0.69 -4.16 9.44
C LYS A 110 -1.97 -4.02 10.25
N ILE A 111 -2.50 -2.79 10.24
CA ILE A 111 -3.84 -2.43 10.69
C ILE A 111 -4.63 -2.00 9.44
N GLY A 112 -5.86 -2.47 9.27
CA GLY A 112 -6.70 -2.12 8.12
C GLY A 112 -8.15 -2.60 8.25
N HIS A 113 -9.06 -2.23 7.37
CA HIS A 113 -8.87 -1.40 6.17
C HIS A 113 -9.66 -0.07 6.20
N GLY A 114 -10.44 0.17 7.26
CA GLY A 114 -11.31 1.35 7.43
C GLY A 114 -10.81 2.42 8.41
N LEU A 115 -9.49 2.59 8.60
CA LEU A 115 -8.96 3.62 9.52
C LEU A 115 -9.42 5.04 9.13
N HIS A 116 -9.39 5.36 7.83
CA HIS A 116 -9.82 6.65 7.29
C HIS A 116 -11.31 6.96 7.55
N GLU A 117 -12.14 5.94 7.76
CA GLU A 117 -13.57 6.10 7.99
C GLU A 117 -13.91 6.10 9.48
N ILE A 118 -13.25 5.23 10.27
CA ILE A 118 -13.68 4.88 11.63
C ILE A 118 -12.89 5.61 12.71
N ASP A 119 -11.58 5.81 12.50
CA ASP A 119 -10.73 6.42 13.53
C ASP A 119 -10.62 7.93 13.32
N SER A 120 -10.95 8.72 14.35
CA SER A 120 -10.98 10.18 14.24
C SER A 120 -9.63 10.81 13.83
N VAL A 121 -8.49 10.23 14.22
CA VAL A 121 -7.17 10.79 13.88
C VAL A 121 -6.85 10.52 12.41
N PHE A 122 -7.06 9.28 11.96
CA PHE A 122 -6.85 8.90 10.56
C PHE A 122 -7.90 9.52 9.63
N HIS A 123 -9.15 9.66 10.08
CA HIS A 123 -10.21 10.37 9.35
C HIS A 123 -9.85 11.84 9.15
N LYS A 124 -9.47 12.55 10.21
CA LYS A 124 -9.04 13.94 10.10
C LYS A 124 -7.84 14.08 9.16
N PHE A 125 -6.88 13.16 9.24
CA PHE A 125 -5.73 13.18 8.35
C PHE A 125 -6.11 12.89 6.90
N THR A 126 -6.90 11.86 6.60
CA THR A 126 -7.20 11.46 5.22
C THR A 126 -8.31 12.30 4.59
N MET A 127 -9.42 12.46 5.31
CA MET A 127 -10.66 13.02 4.76
C MET A 127 -10.77 14.53 4.94
N GLU A 128 -10.21 15.11 6.01
CA GLU A 128 -10.35 16.54 6.34
C GLU A 128 -9.09 17.38 6.01
N ASN A 129 -7.99 16.75 5.60
CA ASN A 129 -6.74 17.46 5.34
C ASN A 129 -6.76 18.15 3.97
N GLU A 130 -6.85 19.48 3.99
CA GLU A 130 -6.89 20.28 2.76
C GLU A 130 -5.62 20.16 1.91
N LYS A 131 -4.45 19.86 2.48
CA LYS A 131 -3.24 19.60 1.67
C LYS A 131 -3.37 18.33 0.85
N LEU A 132 -3.95 17.27 1.42
CA LEU A 132 -4.20 16.01 0.69
C LEU A 132 -5.27 16.16 -0.36
N ARG A 133 -6.35 16.89 -0.04
CA ARG A 133 -7.38 17.24 -1.01
C ARG A 133 -6.79 18.06 -2.16
N GLN A 134 -5.92 19.03 -1.87
CA GLN A 134 -5.26 19.82 -2.90
C GLN A 134 -4.28 18.98 -3.72
N LEU A 135 -3.52 18.07 -3.09
CA LEU A 135 -2.63 17.14 -3.79
C LEU A 135 -3.42 16.28 -4.81
N ALA A 136 -4.55 15.71 -4.39
CA ALA A 136 -5.41 14.94 -5.29
C ALA A 136 -5.96 15.78 -6.45
N ARG A 137 -6.40 17.02 -6.16
CA ARG A 137 -6.86 17.98 -7.18
C ARG A 137 -5.76 18.37 -8.18
N ASP A 138 -4.54 18.60 -7.71
CA ASP A 138 -3.42 19.01 -8.57
C ASP A 138 -2.95 17.89 -9.48
N LEU A 139 -2.96 16.64 -8.97
CA LEU A 139 -2.69 15.47 -9.80
C LEU A 139 -3.75 15.28 -10.87
N ALA A 140 -5.02 15.66 -10.60
CA ALA A 140 -6.14 15.55 -11.52
C ALA A 140 -6.30 14.14 -12.13
N PHE A 141 -5.87 13.13 -11.37
CA PHE A 141 -5.93 11.72 -11.78
C PHE A 141 -7.38 11.21 -11.82
N HIS A 142 -8.25 11.76 -10.95
CA HIS A 142 -9.69 11.55 -10.95
C HIS A 142 -10.44 12.88 -10.93
N GLN A 143 -11.67 12.89 -11.48
CA GLN A 143 -12.59 14.01 -11.36
C GLN A 143 -13.28 14.04 -9.98
N ASP A 144 -13.62 12.85 -9.47
CA ASP A 144 -14.30 12.66 -8.19
C ASP A 144 -13.63 11.49 -7.43
N PRO A 145 -12.51 11.75 -6.72
CA PRO A 145 -11.75 10.71 -6.05
C PRO A 145 -12.45 10.21 -4.77
N GLU A 146 -12.55 8.90 -4.64
CA GLU A 146 -13.06 8.22 -3.43
C GLU A 146 -11.94 7.44 -2.73
N VAL A 147 -12.01 7.36 -1.40
CA VAL A 147 -11.04 6.59 -0.61
C VAL A 147 -11.58 5.17 -0.40
N LEU A 148 -10.94 4.19 -1.05
CA LEU A 148 -11.39 2.79 -1.02
C LEU A 148 -10.88 2.01 0.20
N GLN A 149 -9.71 2.37 0.70
CA GLN A 149 -8.98 1.60 1.71
C GLN A 149 -7.95 2.49 2.40
N SER A 150 -7.63 2.17 3.65
CA SER A 150 -6.49 2.74 4.39
C SER A 150 -5.82 1.69 5.27
N MET A 151 -4.50 1.76 5.42
CA MET A 151 -3.72 0.82 6.23
C MET A 151 -2.60 1.51 6.99
N VAL A 152 -2.34 1.06 8.21
CA VAL A 152 -1.04 1.28 8.87
C VAL A 152 -0.18 0.04 8.66
N ILE A 153 0.98 0.20 8.04
CA ILE A 153 1.94 -0.86 7.76
C ILE A 153 3.05 -0.81 8.80
N CYS A 154 3.21 -1.89 9.55
CA CYS A 154 4.25 -2.09 10.55
C CYS A 154 5.36 -2.97 9.96
N LYS A 155 6.54 -2.40 9.73
CA LYS A 155 7.76 -3.18 9.46
C LYS A 155 8.45 -3.47 10.78
N GLN A 156 8.15 -4.64 11.34
CA GLN A 156 8.69 -5.07 12.62
C GLN A 156 10.19 -5.41 12.49
N PRO A 157 11.03 -5.06 13.49
CA PRO A 157 12.41 -5.51 13.59
C PRO A 157 12.52 -7.03 13.39
N GLU A 158 13.47 -7.46 12.56
CA GLU A 158 13.84 -8.87 12.28
C GLU A 158 12.79 -9.71 11.53
N ILE A 159 11.51 -9.48 11.76
CA ILE A 159 10.39 -10.31 11.25
C ILE A 159 9.48 -9.58 10.27
N GLY A 160 9.77 -8.32 9.94
CA GLY A 160 9.00 -7.55 8.97
C GLY A 160 9.09 -8.19 7.58
N GLY A 161 8.01 -8.84 7.14
CA GLY A 161 7.96 -9.61 5.90
C GLY A 161 8.26 -8.77 4.65
N LYS A 162 8.91 -9.38 3.65
CA LYS A 162 9.08 -8.78 2.32
C LYS A 162 7.70 -8.64 1.66
N VAL A 163 7.47 -7.54 0.95
CA VAL A 163 6.30 -7.43 0.05
C VAL A 163 6.84 -7.63 -1.37
N PRO A 164 6.39 -8.65 -2.12
CA PRO A 164 6.87 -8.89 -3.49
C PRO A 164 6.48 -7.74 -4.41
N GLU A 165 7.10 -7.68 -5.58
CA GLU A 165 6.70 -6.76 -6.63
C GLU A 165 5.23 -6.98 -7.01
N HIS A 166 4.47 -5.89 -7.07
CA HIS A 166 3.06 -5.95 -7.44
C HIS A 166 2.60 -4.60 -7.99
N ASN A 167 1.41 -4.61 -8.59
CA ASN A 167 0.65 -3.42 -8.90
C ASN A 167 -0.64 -3.43 -8.07
N ASP A 168 -0.96 -2.32 -7.41
CA ASP A 168 -2.16 -2.22 -6.56
C ASP A 168 -3.45 -2.50 -7.33
N SER A 169 -3.49 -2.20 -8.64
CA SER A 169 -4.66 -2.50 -9.49
C SER A 169 -4.93 -3.99 -9.62
N THR A 170 -3.98 -4.89 -9.30
CA THR A 170 -4.27 -6.32 -9.17
C THR A 170 -5.21 -6.60 -8.01
N PHE A 171 -5.10 -5.87 -6.89
CA PHE A 171 -5.89 -6.07 -5.68
C PHE A 171 -7.11 -5.16 -5.60
N LEU A 172 -6.97 -3.91 -6.07
CA LEU A 172 -8.01 -2.87 -6.09
C LEU A 172 -8.43 -2.59 -7.54
N TYR A 173 -8.90 -3.64 -8.22
CA TYR A 173 -9.20 -3.57 -9.64
C TYR A 173 -10.45 -2.74 -9.95
N THR A 174 -10.33 -1.81 -10.90
CA THR A 174 -11.43 -1.12 -11.58
C THR A 174 -11.36 -1.39 -13.08
N ASP A 175 -12.44 -1.15 -13.82
CA ASP A 175 -12.48 -1.30 -15.27
C ASP A 175 -12.86 0.05 -15.94
N PRO A 176 -11.89 0.79 -16.52
CA PRO A 176 -10.46 0.49 -16.59
C PRO A 176 -9.72 0.67 -15.25
N PRO A 177 -8.50 0.11 -15.07
CA PRO A 177 -7.71 0.28 -13.85
C PRO A 177 -7.39 1.73 -13.54
N SER A 178 -7.67 2.15 -12.31
CA SER A 178 -7.63 3.54 -11.89
C SER A 178 -7.23 3.72 -10.42
N ALA A 179 -6.72 2.68 -9.74
CA ALA A 179 -6.29 2.83 -8.36
C ALA A 179 -5.05 3.75 -8.26
N LEU A 180 -5.07 4.69 -7.31
CA LEU A 180 -3.96 5.58 -6.96
C LEU A 180 -3.64 5.46 -5.48
N GLY A 181 -2.40 5.08 -5.15
CA GLY A 181 -1.94 4.93 -3.78
C GLY A 181 -1.23 6.18 -3.25
N PHE A 182 -1.60 6.63 -2.04
CA PHE A 182 -0.88 7.68 -1.31
C PHE A 182 -0.15 7.05 -0.13
N TRP A 183 1.18 6.97 -0.24
CA TRP A 183 1.99 6.37 0.81
C TRP A 183 2.74 7.43 1.63
N PHE A 184 2.61 7.32 2.95
CA PHE A 184 3.15 8.27 3.93
C PHE A 184 4.15 7.60 4.86
N ALA A 185 5.37 8.14 4.89
CA ALA A 185 6.38 7.78 5.87
C ALA A 185 6.02 8.34 7.24
N LEU A 186 5.59 7.48 8.16
CA LEU A 186 5.42 7.89 9.56
C LEU A 186 6.76 7.85 10.29
N GLU A 187 7.59 6.85 10.01
CA GLU A 187 8.96 6.77 10.53
C GLU A 187 10.00 6.84 9.41
N ARG A 188 11.27 7.11 9.76
CA ARG A 188 12.36 7.21 8.78
C ARG A 188 12.47 5.92 7.97
N CYS A 189 12.55 6.06 6.65
CA CYS A 189 12.65 4.97 5.69
C CYS A 189 14.05 4.91 5.10
N THR A 190 14.65 3.73 5.07
CA THR A 190 15.97 3.48 4.50
C THR A 190 15.94 2.16 3.73
N GLU A 191 16.93 1.96 2.87
CA GLU A 191 17.13 0.68 2.15
C GLU A 191 17.21 -0.51 3.11
N PHE A 192 17.82 -0.33 4.29
CA PHE A 192 17.99 -1.38 5.29
C PHE A 192 16.75 -1.68 6.14
N ASN A 193 15.72 -0.83 6.06
CA ASN A 193 14.55 -0.91 6.94
C ASN A 193 13.22 -1.09 6.20
N GLY A 194 13.30 -1.44 4.91
CA GLY A 194 12.13 -1.76 4.07
C GLY A 194 11.50 -0.52 3.44
N ALA A 195 12.31 0.41 2.93
CA ALA A 195 11.83 1.46 2.03
C ALA A 195 11.14 0.89 0.79
N LEU A 196 10.26 1.68 0.18
CA LEU A 196 9.62 1.33 -1.09
C LEU A 196 10.62 1.48 -2.24
N SER A 197 10.46 0.60 -3.24
CA SER A 197 11.21 0.61 -4.49
C SER A 197 10.21 0.60 -5.64
N PHE A 198 10.49 1.37 -6.69
CA PHE A 198 9.62 1.51 -7.87
C PHE A 198 10.46 1.39 -9.14
N LEU A 199 9.90 0.75 -10.17
CA LEU A 199 10.45 0.78 -11.53
C LEU A 199 9.85 1.98 -12.29
N PRO A 200 10.62 3.05 -12.56
CA PRO A 200 10.10 4.24 -13.23
C PRO A 200 9.51 3.91 -14.61
N GLY A 201 8.31 4.40 -14.88
CA GLY A 201 7.62 4.19 -16.16
C GLY A 201 6.92 2.84 -16.29
N SER A 202 7.04 1.94 -15.30
CA SER A 202 6.42 0.61 -15.35
C SER A 202 4.90 0.62 -15.48
N HIS A 203 4.23 1.70 -15.02
CA HIS A 203 2.79 1.90 -15.21
C HIS A 203 2.37 1.98 -16.69
N ARG A 204 3.31 2.20 -17.62
CA ARG A 204 3.07 2.24 -19.08
C ARG A 204 3.50 0.97 -19.80
N THR A 205 4.46 0.24 -19.23
CA THR A 205 5.13 -0.90 -19.90
C THR A 205 4.79 -2.25 -19.28
N THR A 206 4.15 -2.27 -18.11
CA THR A 206 3.76 -3.48 -17.39
C THR A 206 2.23 -3.53 -17.26
N PRO A 207 1.52 -4.17 -18.20
CA PRO A 207 0.07 -4.30 -18.15
C PRO A 207 -0.41 -5.09 -16.93
N ILE A 208 -1.57 -4.73 -16.40
CA ILE A 208 -2.28 -5.54 -15.41
C ILE A 208 -2.85 -6.75 -16.13
N ASN A 209 -2.36 -7.94 -15.78
CA ASN A 209 -2.71 -9.20 -16.42
C ASN A 209 -3.52 -10.15 -15.51
N LYS A 210 -3.68 -9.81 -14.23
CA LYS A 210 -4.40 -10.63 -13.25
C LYS A 210 -5.16 -9.78 -12.23
N ARG A 211 -6.21 -10.36 -11.67
CA ARG A 211 -7.04 -9.78 -10.60
C ARG A 211 -7.06 -10.71 -9.41
N PHE A 212 -6.92 -10.14 -8.23
CA PHE A 212 -7.24 -10.79 -6.98
C PHE A 212 -8.75 -10.71 -6.74
N VAL A 213 -9.41 -11.86 -6.58
CA VAL A 213 -10.87 -11.96 -6.50
C VAL A 213 -11.31 -12.79 -5.32
N ARG A 214 -12.54 -12.53 -4.84
CA ARG A 214 -13.25 -13.44 -3.94
C ARG A 214 -13.78 -14.61 -4.76
N LEU A 215 -13.53 -15.83 -4.29
CA LEU A 215 -13.97 -17.03 -4.99
C LEU A 215 -15.41 -17.40 -4.60
N PRO A 216 -16.22 -17.95 -5.52
CA PRO A 216 -17.59 -18.39 -5.22
C PRO A 216 -17.69 -19.40 -4.08
N GLU A 217 -16.68 -20.26 -3.93
CA GLU A 217 -16.57 -21.27 -2.88
C GLU A 217 -16.04 -20.73 -1.53
N GLY A 218 -15.73 -19.43 -1.47
CA GLY A 218 -15.13 -18.76 -0.30
C GLY A 218 -13.62 -18.58 -0.45
N GLY A 219 -13.08 -17.62 0.31
CA GLY A 219 -11.67 -17.24 0.24
C GLY A 219 -11.36 -16.35 -0.97
N THR A 220 -10.08 -16.34 -1.37
CA THR A 220 -9.59 -15.53 -2.48
C THR A 220 -8.69 -16.31 -3.43
N GLY A 221 -8.54 -15.82 -4.65
CA GLY A 221 -7.62 -16.35 -5.64
C GLY A 221 -7.30 -15.32 -6.70
N PHE A 222 -6.49 -15.71 -7.68
CA PHE A 222 -6.15 -14.89 -8.84
C PHE A 222 -6.85 -15.41 -10.09
N ILE A 223 -7.37 -14.49 -10.90
CA ILE A 223 -7.87 -14.77 -12.26
C ILE A 223 -7.09 -13.94 -13.27
N ASP A 224 -6.84 -14.51 -14.44
CA ASP A 224 -6.22 -13.77 -15.54
C ASP A 224 -7.19 -12.77 -16.16
N ILE A 225 -6.66 -11.66 -16.63
CA ILE A 225 -7.36 -10.68 -17.47
C ILE A 225 -7.06 -11.07 -18.92
N PRO A 226 -8.07 -11.49 -19.71
CA PRO A 226 -7.85 -12.01 -21.07
C PRO A 226 -7.15 -11.01 -22.00
N GLN A 227 -7.37 -9.72 -21.78
CA GLN A 227 -6.67 -8.63 -22.45
C GLN A 227 -6.01 -7.77 -21.40
N PRO A 228 -4.69 -7.93 -21.15
CA PRO A 228 -3.99 -7.15 -20.16
C PRO A 228 -4.18 -5.65 -20.39
N VAL A 229 -4.47 -4.91 -19.33
CA VAL A 229 -4.83 -3.48 -19.41
C VAL A 229 -3.71 -2.65 -18.81
N THR A 230 -3.24 -1.65 -19.52
CA THR A 230 -2.37 -0.62 -18.96
C THR A 230 -3.25 0.43 -18.27
N PRO A 231 -3.06 0.76 -16.98
CA PRO A 231 -3.87 1.76 -16.28
C PRO A 231 -3.86 3.08 -17.04
N LEU A 232 -5.07 3.62 -17.28
CA LEU A 232 -5.41 4.85 -18.01
C LEU A 232 -4.40 5.33 -19.07
N ASP A 233 -4.86 5.25 -20.32
CA ASP A 233 -4.36 5.99 -21.47
C ASP A 233 -4.01 7.44 -21.12
N LEU A 234 -2.72 7.69 -20.95
CA LEU A 234 -2.08 8.98 -21.22
C LEU A 234 -2.05 9.29 -22.73
N GLN A 235 -3.04 8.82 -23.49
CA GLN A 235 -3.15 8.95 -24.95
C GLN A 235 -3.44 10.37 -25.44
N SER A 236 -3.58 11.36 -24.55
CA SER A 236 -3.80 12.76 -24.95
C SER A 236 -2.54 13.65 -24.88
N GLN A 237 -1.34 13.08 -24.73
CA GLN A 237 -0.08 13.82 -24.91
C GLN A 237 0.69 13.20 -26.10
N PRO A 238 1.06 13.97 -27.14
CA PRO A 238 1.81 13.44 -28.26
C PRO A 238 3.14 12.85 -27.75
N PRO A 239 3.60 11.72 -28.31
CA PRO A 239 4.84 11.12 -27.88
C PRO A 239 5.99 12.07 -28.19
N GLU A 240 6.60 12.68 -27.17
CA GLU A 240 8.02 12.97 -27.28
C GLU A 240 8.72 11.62 -27.45
N GLN A 241 9.45 11.51 -28.56
CA GLN A 241 10.12 10.32 -29.08
C GLN A 241 10.33 9.22 -28.03
N SER A 242 9.67 8.09 -28.25
CA SER A 242 9.94 6.85 -27.55
C SER A 242 11.42 6.53 -27.68
N VAL A 243 12.17 6.75 -26.60
CA VAL A 243 13.52 6.22 -26.48
C VAL A 243 13.32 4.75 -26.14
N ASP A 244 13.67 3.85 -27.06
CA ASP A 244 13.81 2.44 -26.77
C ASP A 244 14.82 2.31 -25.63
N VAL A 245 14.34 2.07 -24.42
CA VAL A 245 15.20 1.77 -23.28
C VAL A 245 15.42 0.27 -23.33
N ASP A 246 16.52 -0.12 -23.98
CA ASP A 246 16.98 -1.50 -24.01
C ASP A 246 17.15 -1.99 -22.57
N ALA A 247 16.34 -2.97 -22.16
CA ALA A 247 16.27 -3.48 -20.79
C ALA A 247 17.44 -4.42 -20.47
N THR A 248 18.62 -4.13 -20.99
CA THR A 248 19.85 -4.89 -20.77
C THR A 248 20.70 -4.18 -19.73
N GLU A 249 20.81 -4.84 -18.57
CA GLU A 249 21.91 -4.74 -17.59
C GLU A 249 22.20 -3.34 -17.01
N GLY A 250 21.66 -3.08 -15.81
CA GLY A 250 22.30 -2.16 -14.85
C GLY A 250 21.43 -1.17 -14.10
N ASN A 251 20.14 -0.99 -14.47
CA ASN A 251 19.26 0.01 -13.84
C ASN A 251 18.08 -0.60 -13.06
N TYR A 252 18.29 -1.76 -12.44
CA TYR A 252 17.32 -2.34 -11.51
C TYR A 252 17.50 -1.68 -10.13
N ILE A 253 16.49 -0.94 -9.67
CA ILE A 253 16.24 -0.68 -8.24
C ILE A 253 14.95 -1.42 -7.89
N LEU A 254 14.98 -2.74 -7.99
CA LEU A 254 13.88 -3.58 -7.54
C LEU A 254 14.40 -4.55 -6.49
N GLU A 255 14.52 -4.06 -5.26
CA GLU A 255 14.66 -4.91 -4.09
C GLU A 255 13.73 -4.37 -3.00
N THR A 256 12.71 -5.16 -2.64
CA THR A 256 12.05 -5.02 -1.35
C THR A 256 12.78 -5.96 -0.38
N TYR A 257 13.35 -5.40 0.67
CA TYR A 257 14.11 -6.17 1.65
C TYR A 257 13.22 -6.65 2.80
N ARG A 258 13.53 -7.83 3.35
CA ARG A 258 13.10 -8.17 4.71
C ARG A 258 13.68 -7.11 5.64
N HIS A 259 12.90 -6.66 6.63
CA HIS A 259 13.40 -5.67 7.57
C HIS A 259 14.46 -6.31 8.49
N LEU A 260 15.73 -5.97 8.27
CA LEU A 260 16.88 -6.48 9.05
C LEU A 260 17.36 -5.48 10.11
N GLY A 261 16.75 -4.29 10.15
CA GLY A 261 17.09 -3.22 11.10
C GLY A 261 16.62 -3.49 12.53
N SER A 262 17.20 -2.76 13.47
CA SER A 262 16.85 -2.82 14.91
C SER A 262 15.70 -1.89 15.30
N HIS A 263 15.17 -1.09 14.38
CA HIS A 263 14.14 -0.08 14.64
C HIS A 263 12.94 -0.32 13.74
N SER A 264 11.74 -0.39 14.30
CA SER A 264 10.50 -0.52 13.53
C SER A 264 10.31 0.65 12.56
N ARG A 265 9.53 0.44 11.51
CA ARG A 265 9.03 1.51 10.65
C ARG A 265 7.52 1.40 10.44
N LEU A 266 6.80 2.47 10.75
CA LEU A 266 5.42 2.67 10.38
C LEU A 266 5.28 3.42 9.05
N GLY A 267 4.41 2.93 8.19
CA GLY A 267 3.88 3.65 7.03
C GLY A 267 2.35 3.74 7.11
N PHE A 268 1.76 4.78 6.54
CA PHE A 268 0.32 4.86 6.31
C PHE A 268 0.08 4.89 4.80
N ALA A 269 -0.89 4.12 4.33
CA ALA A 269 -1.23 3.97 2.91
C ALA A 269 -2.74 4.03 2.72
#